data_AF-A0A377JEN5-F1
#
_entry.id   AF-A0A377JEN5-F1
#
_cell.length_a   1.000
_cell.length_b   1.000
_cell.length_c   1.000
_cell.angle_alpha   90.00
_cell.angle_beta   90.00
_cell.angle_gamma   90.00
#
_symmetry.space_group_name_H-M   'P 1'
#
loop_
_entity.id
_entity.type
_entity.pdbx_description
1 polymer ?
#
loop_
_entity_poly.entity_id
_entity_poly.type
_entity_poly.pdbx_seq_one_letter_code
_entity_poly.pdbx_strand_id
1 'polypeptide(L)'
;MTKKSSISTALKAAFITLGFSFSAMAEVNVASITQYLPEGASASIIAKNLNKDQIIADYNGSTFMLPASTQKVFTAVAAKLVLGDAFQFETSLLSNGKIQNNVLEGDLVVQFTGDPDLTSGQLYSLLANLKNQGIQKINGDLILDTSVFSSHDRGLGWIWNDLTMCFNSPPAAANIDNNCFYAELDANQPVGETVKINVPVQFPIQVFGQVYIVDQQEAGYCQLDVVVHDNNRYQVKGCIARQSKPFGLSFAVQDPDAYAAAIIQRQLKRLGIEFTGQVKQPQKPQQGQKLAQHLSKPLPELLKKMMKKSDNQIADALFRAVAYNYYKRPASFQLGTLAVKSVLQKQGIKFGNSILADGSGFLVIIWLHRKPCFLFWNTLPKMKINYT
;
A
#
# COMPACT_ATOMS: atom_id res chain seq x y z
N MET A 1 14.33 -37.93 100.52
CA MET A 1 13.48 -36.76 100.85
C MET A 1 13.48 -35.77 99.68
N THR A 2 12.36 -35.75 98.95
CA THR A 2 11.70 -34.61 98.27
C THR A 2 12.41 -33.66 97.28
N LYS A 3 11.66 -33.44 96.18
CA LYS A 3 11.65 -32.36 95.15
C LYS A 3 12.65 -32.54 93.99
N LYS A 4 12.30 -32.37 92.71
CA LYS A 4 11.08 -31.90 92.02
C LYS A 4 11.15 -32.32 90.54
N SER A 5 9.96 -32.52 89.97
CA SER A 5 9.61 -32.75 88.55
C SER A 5 10.25 -31.78 87.54
N SER A 6 10.62 -32.27 86.35
CA SER A 6 10.15 -31.67 85.09
C SER A 6 10.28 -32.62 83.90
N ILE A 7 9.14 -32.80 83.24
CA ILE A 7 8.94 -33.28 81.86
C ILE A 7 9.73 -32.38 80.89
N SER A 8 10.31 -32.95 79.84
CA SER A 8 10.71 -32.21 78.64
C SER A 8 10.54 -33.09 77.41
N THR A 9 9.44 -32.80 76.72
CA THR A 9 9.01 -33.32 75.43
C THR A 9 9.69 -32.51 74.33
N ALA A 10 10.23 -33.23 73.33
CA ALA A 10 10.44 -32.86 71.92
C ALA A 10 10.72 -31.39 71.54
N LEU A 11 11.85 -31.16 70.84
CA LEU A 11 11.88 -30.30 69.65
C LEU A 11 13.05 -30.68 68.73
N LYS A 12 12.75 -31.51 67.73
CA LYS A 12 13.53 -31.60 66.50
C LYS A 12 13.34 -30.27 65.76
N ALA A 13 14.35 -29.41 65.79
CA ALA A 13 14.38 -28.22 64.96
C ALA A 13 14.59 -28.64 63.49
N ALA A 14 13.50 -28.83 62.76
CA ALA A 14 13.52 -28.84 61.31
C ALA A 14 13.60 -27.38 60.83
N PHE A 15 14.79 -26.94 60.43
CA PHE A 15 14.96 -25.69 59.69
C PHE A 15 14.32 -25.87 58.31
N ILE A 16 13.06 -25.46 58.18
CA ILE A 16 12.43 -25.27 56.86
C ILE A 16 12.94 -23.93 56.35
N THR A 17 13.99 -23.97 55.54
CA THR A 17 14.36 -22.85 54.68
C THR A 17 13.27 -22.68 53.63
N LEU A 18 12.27 -21.83 53.92
CA LEU A 18 11.42 -21.26 52.87
C LEU A 18 12.31 -20.39 51.98
N GLY A 19 12.86 -20.98 50.93
CA GLY A 19 13.43 -20.25 49.81
C GLY A 19 12.31 -19.49 49.11
N PHE A 20 12.02 -18.27 49.55
CA PHE A 20 11.23 -17.34 48.76
C PHE A 20 12.05 -16.98 47.52
N SER A 21 11.79 -17.68 46.41
CA SER A 21 12.24 -17.26 45.10
C SER A 21 11.50 -15.98 44.74
N PHE A 22 12.05 -14.82 45.09
CA PHE A 22 11.62 -13.55 44.54
C PHE A 22 11.89 -13.60 43.03
N SER A 23 10.84 -13.81 42.25
CA SER A 23 10.89 -13.51 40.83
C SER A 23 11.00 -12.00 40.70
N ALA A 24 12.22 -11.48 40.56
CA ALA A 24 12.44 -10.08 40.24
C ALA A 24 11.78 -9.81 38.88
N MET A 25 10.58 -9.23 38.91
CA MET A 25 9.95 -8.67 37.72
C MET A 25 10.61 -7.30 37.53
N ALA A 26 11.48 -7.17 36.54
CA ALA A 26 11.94 -5.86 36.11
C ALA A 26 10.73 -5.16 35.44
N GLU A 27 10.00 -4.35 36.20
CA GLU A 27 8.98 -3.47 35.66
C GLU A 27 9.68 -2.40 34.81
N VAL A 28 9.38 -2.37 33.51
CA VAL A 28 10.04 -1.43 32.60
C VAL A 28 9.47 -0.04 32.86
N ASN A 29 10.25 0.83 33.50
CA ASN A 29 9.87 2.22 33.69
C ASN A 29 10.03 3.00 32.37
N VAL A 30 8.96 3.02 31.58
CA VAL A 30 8.93 3.73 30.29
C VAL A 30 9.11 5.24 30.46
N ALA A 31 8.64 5.83 31.57
CA ALA A 31 8.74 7.27 31.80
C ALA A 31 10.21 7.75 31.91
N SER A 32 11.10 6.93 32.48
CA SER A 32 12.54 7.23 32.48
C SER A 32 13.21 7.06 31.11
N ILE A 33 12.55 6.43 30.14
CA ILE A 33 13.08 6.29 28.78
C ILE A 33 12.60 7.47 27.91
N THR A 34 11.41 7.99 28.16
CA THR A 34 10.87 9.13 27.39
C THR A 34 11.67 10.42 27.57
N GLN A 35 12.47 10.54 28.63
CA GLN A 35 13.39 11.70 28.83
C GLN A 35 14.49 11.81 27.75
N TYR A 36 14.77 10.73 27.02
CA TYR A 36 15.72 10.75 25.91
C TYR A 36 15.09 11.23 24.59
N LEU A 37 13.77 11.45 24.57
CA LEU A 37 13.07 11.98 23.40
C LEU A 37 13.16 13.52 23.38
N PRO A 38 13.04 14.14 22.20
CA PRO A 38 12.92 15.59 22.09
C PRO A 38 11.76 16.14 22.93
N GLU A 39 11.93 17.35 23.44
CA GLU A 39 10.86 18.05 24.16
C GLU A 39 9.61 18.18 23.28
N GLY A 40 8.43 17.94 23.88
CA GLY A 40 7.14 17.92 23.17
C GLY A 40 6.80 16.59 22.48
N ALA A 41 7.72 15.62 22.42
CA ALA A 41 7.41 14.30 21.90
C ALA A 41 6.39 13.55 22.78
N SER A 42 5.48 12.82 22.14
CA SER A 42 4.51 11.97 22.82
C SER A 42 4.78 10.50 22.52
N ALA A 43 4.70 9.65 23.54
CA ALA A 43 4.87 8.20 23.41
C ALA A 43 3.67 7.44 24.02
N SER A 44 3.26 6.37 23.33
CA SER A 44 2.39 5.32 23.84
C SER A 44 3.10 4.00 23.61
N ILE A 45 3.26 3.19 24.64
CA ILE A 45 4.00 1.92 24.60
C ILE A 45 3.20 0.87 25.36
N ILE A 46 3.04 -0.30 24.77
CA ILE A 46 2.46 -1.46 25.42
C ILE A 46 3.24 -2.70 25.00
N ALA A 47 3.56 -3.58 25.95
CA ALA A 47 4.30 -4.82 25.70
C ALA A 47 3.69 -5.98 26.49
N LYS A 48 3.59 -7.16 25.85
CA LYS A 48 3.14 -8.42 26.48
C LYS A 48 4.24 -9.44 26.45
N ASN A 49 4.33 -10.22 27.52
CA ASN A 49 4.90 -11.54 27.45
C ASN A 49 3.82 -12.55 27.01
N LEU A 50 3.94 -13.09 25.81
CA LEU A 50 2.96 -14.04 25.25
C LEU A 50 2.96 -15.41 25.97
N ASN A 51 4.08 -15.81 26.60
CA ASN A 51 4.16 -17.09 27.31
C ASN A 51 3.50 -17.02 28.69
N LYS A 52 3.59 -15.87 29.36
CA LYS A 52 3.02 -15.63 30.70
C LYS A 52 1.64 -14.97 30.67
N ASP A 53 1.15 -14.65 29.48
CA ASP A 53 -0.08 -13.86 29.26
C ASP A 53 -0.11 -12.53 30.04
N GLN A 54 1.05 -11.90 30.25
CA GLN A 54 1.23 -10.76 31.16
C GLN A 54 1.64 -9.48 30.43
N ILE A 55 0.98 -8.37 30.73
CA ILE A 55 1.47 -7.03 30.33
C ILE A 55 2.75 -6.72 31.12
N ILE A 56 3.84 -6.42 30.42
CA ILE A 56 5.14 -6.10 31.04
C ILE A 56 5.50 -4.61 30.95
N ALA A 57 4.78 -3.86 30.13
CA ALA A 57 4.80 -2.40 30.10
C ALA A 57 3.47 -1.89 29.53
N ASP A 58 2.89 -0.87 30.16
CA ASP A 58 1.77 -0.09 29.62
C ASP A 58 1.97 1.38 30.00
N TYR A 59 2.35 2.19 29.02
CA TYR A 59 2.55 3.62 29.15
C TYR A 59 1.68 4.31 28.10
N ASN A 60 0.65 5.04 28.54
CA ASN A 60 -0.34 5.67 27.66
C ASN A 60 -0.95 4.71 26.62
N GLY A 61 -1.04 3.39 26.90
CA GLY A 61 -1.50 2.39 25.91
C GLY A 61 -2.96 2.55 25.45
N SER A 62 -3.69 3.47 26.09
CA SER A 62 -5.07 3.84 25.73
C SER A 62 -5.21 5.17 24.99
N THR A 63 -4.12 5.91 24.84
CA THR A 63 -4.09 7.11 24.02
C THR A 63 -4.12 6.72 22.54
N PHE A 64 -5.05 7.31 21.80
CA PHE A 64 -5.04 7.17 20.35
C PHE A 64 -3.81 7.85 19.77
N MET A 65 -3.11 7.19 18.84
CA MET A 65 -1.96 7.75 18.13
C MET A 65 -2.00 7.39 16.65
N LEU A 66 -1.26 8.15 15.84
CA LEU A 66 -1.00 7.81 14.44
C LEU A 66 -0.18 6.52 14.36
N PRO A 67 -0.68 5.47 13.71
CA PRO A 67 0.00 4.19 13.57
C PRO A 67 1.08 4.23 12.50
N ALA A 68 1.02 5.20 11.58
CA ALA A 68 1.71 5.16 10.30
C ALA A 68 1.57 3.76 9.65
N SER A 69 2.63 3.27 9.04
CA SER A 69 2.64 1.97 8.35
C SER A 69 2.41 0.73 9.22
N THR A 70 2.31 0.86 10.56
CA THR A 70 1.85 -0.27 11.39
C THR A 70 0.39 -0.65 11.11
N GLN A 71 -0.41 0.25 10.50
CA GLN A 71 -1.74 -0.04 9.96
C GLN A 71 -1.77 -1.26 9.03
N LYS A 72 -0.69 -1.48 8.25
CA LYS A 72 -0.56 -2.59 7.30
C LYS A 72 -0.69 -3.97 7.96
N VAL A 73 -0.46 -4.06 9.27
CA VAL A 73 -0.70 -5.29 10.06
C VAL A 73 -2.17 -5.70 10.00
N PHE A 74 -3.11 -4.76 10.18
CA PHE A 74 -4.54 -5.05 10.10
C PHE A 74 -4.95 -5.48 8.69
N THR A 75 -4.45 -4.76 7.68
CA THR A 75 -4.65 -5.08 6.27
C THR A 75 -4.16 -6.49 5.96
N ALA A 76 -2.96 -6.86 6.42
CA ALA A 76 -2.38 -8.17 6.17
C ALA A 76 -3.26 -9.32 6.70
N VAL A 77 -3.75 -9.21 7.94
CA VAL A 77 -4.58 -10.27 8.52
C VAL A 77 -5.98 -10.28 7.93
N ALA A 78 -6.59 -9.12 7.67
CA ALA A 78 -7.87 -9.08 6.98
C ALA A 78 -7.77 -9.71 5.57
N ALA A 79 -6.68 -9.43 4.83
CA ALA A 79 -6.40 -10.05 3.54
C ALA A 79 -6.26 -11.57 3.66
N LYS A 80 -5.47 -12.07 4.62
CA LYS A 80 -5.33 -13.51 4.88
C LYS A 80 -6.66 -14.19 5.18
N LEU A 81 -7.52 -13.56 5.99
CA LEU A 81 -8.80 -14.14 6.41
C LEU A 81 -9.88 -14.12 5.31
N VAL A 82 -9.89 -13.10 4.45
CA VAL A 82 -10.93 -12.94 3.41
C VAL A 82 -10.51 -13.54 2.07
N LEU A 83 -9.28 -13.29 1.65
CA LEU A 83 -8.80 -13.64 0.30
C LEU A 83 -8.14 -15.03 0.29
N GLY A 84 -7.43 -15.39 1.37
CA GLY A 84 -6.68 -16.64 1.47
C GLY A 84 -5.37 -16.65 0.66
N ASP A 85 -4.54 -17.66 0.90
CA ASP A 85 -3.15 -17.69 0.40
C ASP A 85 -3.03 -17.93 -1.10
N ALA A 86 -4.07 -18.50 -1.72
CA ALA A 86 -4.14 -18.73 -3.15
C ALA A 86 -4.62 -17.48 -3.93
N PHE A 87 -4.97 -16.39 -3.24
CA PHE A 87 -5.43 -15.18 -3.91
C PHE A 87 -4.32 -14.59 -4.79
N GLN A 88 -4.70 -14.24 -6.01
CA GLN A 88 -3.91 -13.49 -6.98
C GLN A 88 -4.83 -12.41 -7.57
N PHE A 89 -4.29 -11.21 -7.80
CA PHE A 89 -4.97 -10.22 -8.63
C PHE A 89 -4.99 -10.71 -10.07
N GLU A 90 -6.04 -10.36 -10.80
CA GLU A 90 -6.23 -10.76 -12.20
C GLU A 90 -6.25 -9.51 -13.10
N THR A 91 -5.51 -9.54 -14.20
CA THR A 91 -5.69 -8.58 -15.31
C THR A 91 -6.05 -9.36 -16.55
N SER A 92 -7.17 -9.04 -17.18
CA SER A 92 -7.77 -9.88 -18.22
C SER A 92 -8.12 -9.14 -19.49
N LEU A 93 -8.01 -9.85 -20.61
CA LEU A 93 -8.49 -9.43 -21.92
C LEU A 93 -9.79 -10.14 -22.21
N LEU A 94 -10.86 -9.39 -22.52
CA LEU A 94 -12.16 -9.95 -22.86
C LEU A 94 -12.69 -9.38 -24.17
N SER A 95 -13.56 -10.12 -24.83
CA SER A 95 -14.36 -9.59 -25.93
C SER A 95 -15.67 -10.37 -26.09
N ASN A 96 -16.70 -9.72 -26.64
CA ASN A 96 -17.89 -10.39 -27.17
C ASN A 96 -17.82 -10.57 -28.71
N GLY A 97 -16.79 -10.00 -29.34
CA GLY A 97 -16.57 -10.07 -30.78
C GLY A 97 -16.08 -11.44 -31.22
N LYS A 98 -16.39 -11.80 -32.46
CA LYS A 98 -15.86 -13.02 -33.09
C LYS A 98 -14.51 -12.72 -33.72
N ILE A 99 -13.60 -13.70 -33.69
CA ILE A 99 -12.33 -13.61 -34.44
C ILE A 99 -12.54 -14.22 -35.82
N GLN A 100 -12.43 -13.42 -36.88
CA GLN A 100 -12.60 -13.86 -38.28
C GLN A 100 -11.52 -13.23 -39.15
N ASN A 101 -10.87 -14.02 -40.01
CA ASN A 101 -9.80 -13.54 -40.90
C ASN A 101 -8.73 -12.71 -40.19
N ASN A 102 -8.29 -13.14 -38.99
CA ASN A 102 -7.33 -12.45 -38.13
C ASN A 102 -7.81 -11.09 -37.57
N VAL A 103 -9.10 -10.78 -37.66
CA VAL A 103 -9.72 -9.56 -37.11
C VAL A 103 -10.61 -9.92 -35.93
N LEU A 104 -10.47 -9.20 -34.82
CA LEU A 104 -11.46 -9.20 -33.74
C LEU A 104 -12.60 -8.26 -34.12
N GLU A 105 -13.76 -8.83 -34.48
CA GLU A 105 -14.97 -8.09 -34.85
C GLU A 105 -15.76 -7.68 -33.59
N GLY A 106 -15.25 -6.66 -32.90
CA GLY A 106 -15.84 -6.10 -31.69
C GLY A 106 -14.80 -5.43 -30.80
N ASP A 107 -15.26 -4.98 -29.64
CA ASP A 107 -14.44 -4.27 -28.67
C ASP A 107 -13.42 -5.19 -27.98
N LEU A 108 -12.25 -4.66 -27.67
CA LEU A 108 -11.30 -5.26 -26.74
C LEU A 108 -11.52 -4.65 -25.36
N VAL A 109 -11.91 -5.48 -24.40
CA VAL A 109 -11.98 -5.09 -22.99
C VAL A 109 -10.68 -5.46 -22.30
N VAL A 110 -10.06 -4.50 -21.60
CA VAL A 110 -8.98 -4.77 -20.66
C VAL A 110 -9.49 -4.51 -19.25
N GLN A 111 -9.65 -5.59 -18.50
CA GLN A 111 -10.13 -5.54 -17.11
C GLN A 111 -8.94 -5.51 -16.15
N PHE A 112 -8.89 -4.47 -15.34
CA PHE A 112 -7.90 -4.28 -14.30
C PHE A 112 -8.55 -4.46 -12.92
N THR A 113 -7.95 -5.28 -12.06
CA THR A 113 -8.53 -5.58 -10.72
C THR A 113 -7.73 -4.98 -9.55
N GLY A 114 -6.77 -4.09 -9.83
CA GLY A 114 -5.93 -3.46 -8.81
C GLY A 114 -4.65 -4.21 -8.49
N ASP A 115 -4.08 -4.96 -9.45
CA ASP A 115 -2.77 -5.62 -9.26
C ASP A 115 -1.67 -4.57 -8.99
N PRO A 116 -1.11 -4.52 -7.77
CA PRO A 116 -0.11 -3.52 -7.41
C PRO A 116 1.31 -3.87 -7.89
N ASP A 117 1.54 -5.05 -8.46
CA ASP A 117 2.86 -5.51 -8.94
C ASP A 117 2.85 -5.75 -10.47
N LEU A 118 1.81 -5.31 -11.19
CA LEU A 118 1.73 -5.40 -12.64
C LEU A 118 2.74 -4.46 -13.29
N THR A 119 3.60 -5.04 -14.12
CA THR A 119 4.61 -4.32 -14.90
C THR A 119 4.16 -4.09 -16.34
N SER A 120 4.71 -3.07 -17.00
CA SER A 120 4.49 -2.83 -18.43
C SER A 120 4.93 -4.02 -19.30
N GLY A 121 5.97 -4.76 -18.88
CA GLY A 121 6.41 -5.99 -19.55
C GLY A 121 5.42 -7.16 -19.42
N GLN A 122 4.79 -7.33 -18.26
CA GLN A 122 3.72 -8.32 -18.06
C GLN A 122 2.47 -7.95 -18.86
N LEU A 123 2.09 -6.66 -18.89
CA LEU A 123 0.99 -6.19 -19.74
C LEU A 123 1.27 -6.42 -21.23
N TYR A 124 2.50 -6.16 -21.69
CA TYR A 124 2.89 -6.46 -23.06
C TYR A 124 2.76 -7.95 -23.37
N SER A 125 3.21 -8.80 -22.45
CA SER A 125 3.11 -10.26 -22.59
C SER A 125 1.65 -10.73 -22.59
N LEU A 126 0.79 -10.11 -21.80
CA LEU A 126 -0.65 -10.36 -21.81
C LEU A 126 -1.25 -10.02 -23.18
N LEU A 127 -1.00 -8.81 -23.70
CA LEU A 127 -1.48 -8.38 -25.02
C LEU A 127 -0.90 -9.22 -26.17
N ALA A 128 0.32 -9.74 -26.03
CA ALA A 128 0.92 -10.64 -27.02
C ALA A 128 0.13 -11.95 -27.20
N ASN A 129 -0.69 -12.36 -26.23
CA ASN A 129 -1.58 -13.51 -26.40
C ASN A 129 -2.64 -13.29 -27.49
N LEU A 130 -3.07 -12.04 -27.73
CA LEU A 130 -3.97 -11.73 -28.85
C LEU A 130 -3.32 -12.09 -30.18
N LYS A 131 -2.03 -11.75 -30.33
CA LYS A 131 -1.25 -12.09 -31.52
C LYS A 131 -1.04 -13.59 -31.67
N ASN A 132 -0.81 -14.31 -30.57
CA ASN A 132 -0.70 -15.77 -30.56
C ASN A 132 -2.02 -16.46 -30.97
N GLN A 133 -3.16 -15.80 -30.74
CA GLN A 133 -4.47 -16.24 -31.22
C GLN A 133 -4.76 -15.83 -32.68
N GLY A 134 -3.77 -15.27 -33.38
CA GLY A 134 -3.89 -14.84 -34.77
C GLY A 134 -4.52 -13.46 -34.97
N ILE A 135 -4.84 -12.72 -33.90
CA ILE A 135 -5.44 -11.38 -34.03
C ILE A 135 -4.38 -10.39 -34.52
N GLN A 136 -4.67 -9.75 -35.66
CA GLN A 136 -3.86 -8.71 -36.30
C GLN A 136 -4.57 -7.36 -36.34
N LYS A 137 -5.88 -7.32 -36.14
CA LYS A 137 -6.68 -6.10 -36.12
C LYS A 137 -7.83 -6.19 -35.12
N ILE A 138 -8.17 -5.07 -34.50
CA ILE A 138 -9.36 -4.92 -33.65
C ILE A 138 -10.31 -3.95 -34.35
N ASN A 139 -11.50 -4.42 -34.71
CA ASN A 139 -12.55 -3.64 -35.37
C ASN A 139 -13.61 -3.23 -34.34
N GLY A 140 -13.20 -2.41 -33.39
CA GLY A 140 -14.02 -1.95 -32.27
C GLY A 140 -13.22 -1.00 -31.39
N ASP A 141 -13.74 -0.70 -30.21
CA ASP A 141 -13.13 0.19 -29.23
C ASP A 141 -12.26 -0.54 -28.21
N LEU A 142 -11.38 0.21 -27.55
CA LEU A 142 -10.66 -0.24 -26.36
C LEU A 142 -11.47 0.16 -25.13
N ILE A 143 -12.00 -0.82 -24.40
CA ILE A 143 -12.79 -0.59 -23.18
C ILE A 143 -11.92 -0.90 -21.97
N LEU A 144 -11.71 0.08 -21.09
CA LEU A 144 -11.11 -0.18 -19.79
C LEU A 144 -12.20 -0.50 -18.78
N ASP A 145 -12.08 -1.67 -18.15
CA ASP A 145 -12.92 -2.07 -17.03
C ASP A 145 -12.13 -1.98 -15.72
N THR A 146 -12.38 -0.91 -14.98
CA THR A 146 -11.84 -0.63 -13.65
C THR A 146 -12.90 -0.76 -12.55
N SER A 147 -14.04 -1.39 -12.87
CA SER A 147 -15.26 -1.37 -12.04
C SER A 147 -15.17 -2.14 -10.72
N VAL A 148 -14.09 -2.88 -10.47
CA VAL A 148 -13.88 -3.51 -9.15
C VAL A 148 -13.71 -2.47 -8.04
N PHE A 149 -13.23 -1.27 -8.40
CA PHE A 149 -13.06 -0.15 -7.49
C PHE A 149 -13.99 0.99 -7.87
N SER A 150 -14.31 1.83 -6.88
CA SER A 150 -15.26 2.93 -7.02
C SER A 150 -14.84 4.12 -6.16
N SER A 151 -15.43 5.29 -6.43
CA SER A 151 -15.05 6.56 -5.78
C SER A 151 -13.59 6.92 -6.09
N HIS A 152 -12.89 7.56 -5.15
CA HIS A 152 -11.53 8.03 -5.34
C HIS A 152 -10.51 6.91 -5.11
N ASP A 153 -9.41 6.96 -5.87
CA ASP A 153 -8.22 6.11 -5.67
C ASP A 153 -7.25 6.68 -4.62
N ARG A 154 -7.70 7.62 -3.80
CA ARG A 154 -6.89 8.23 -2.72
C ARG A 154 -7.68 8.17 -1.42
N GLY A 155 -7.00 7.78 -0.34
CA GLY A 155 -7.59 7.78 1.00
C GLY A 155 -7.98 9.20 1.44
N LEU A 156 -9.09 9.33 2.17
CA LEU A 156 -9.47 10.61 2.75
C LEU A 156 -8.43 11.07 3.75
N GLY A 157 -7.98 12.33 3.61
CA GLY A 157 -7.00 12.99 4.48
C GLY A 157 -5.53 12.67 4.18
N TRP A 158 -5.24 12.02 3.06
CA TRP A 158 -3.89 12.01 2.49
C TRP A 158 -3.46 13.45 2.20
N ILE A 159 -2.20 13.75 2.50
CA ILE A 159 -1.66 15.10 2.34
C ILE A 159 -1.52 15.40 0.84
N TRP A 160 -2.07 16.54 0.42
CA TRP A 160 -2.18 16.91 -0.99
C TRP A 160 -0.82 17.08 -1.68
N ASN A 161 0.19 17.62 -0.99
CA ASN A 161 1.52 17.86 -1.57
C ASN A 161 2.31 16.57 -1.83
N ASP A 162 1.96 15.47 -1.16
CA ASP A 162 2.62 14.19 -1.39
C ASP A 162 2.00 13.41 -2.54
N LEU A 163 0.84 13.82 -3.06
CA LEU A 163 0.10 13.07 -4.10
C LEU A 163 0.86 12.94 -5.41
N THR A 164 1.88 13.75 -5.63
CA THR A 164 2.76 13.67 -6.81
C THR A 164 3.98 12.77 -6.59
N MET A 165 4.25 12.30 -5.36
CA MET A 165 5.42 11.49 -5.05
C MET A 165 5.12 10.00 -5.26
N CYS A 166 6.05 9.24 -5.85
CA CYS A 166 5.78 7.85 -6.21
C CYS A 166 5.37 6.93 -5.06
N PHE A 167 5.85 7.16 -3.82
CA PHE A 167 5.44 6.36 -2.67
C PHE A 167 3.94 6.52 -2.34
N ASN A 168 3.32 7.60 -2.83
CA ASN A 168 1.92 7.95 -2.65
C ASN A 168 1.14 7.92 -3.98
N SER A 169 1.64 7.15 -4.96
CA SER A 169 0.91 6.91 -6.20
C SER A 169 -0.47 6.32 -5.92
N PRO A 170 -1.52 6.73 -6.66
CA PRO A 170 -2.87 6.24 -6.43
C PRO A 170 -2.91 4.70 -6.63
N PRO A 171 -3.34 3.92 -5.62
CA PRO A 171 -3.50 2.47 -5.70
C PRO A 171 -4.73 2.06 -6.53
N ALA A 172 -4.88 2.63 -7.72
CA ALA A 172 -6.02 2.47 -8.62
C ALA A 172 -6.20 1.04 -9.15
N ALA A 173 -7.35 0.77 -9.79
CA ALA A 173 -7.60 -0.52 -10.43
C ALA A 173 -6.57 -0.77 -11.54
N ALA A 174 -6.37 0.22 -12.42
CA ALA A 174 -5.26 0.27 -13.34
C ALA A 174 -3.98 0.71 -12.60
N ASN A 175 -3.04 -0.21 -12.46
CA ASN A 175 -1.74 0.06 -11.86
C ASN A 175 -0.66 -0.61 -12.69
N ILE A 176 0.22 0.18 -13.32
CA ILE A 176 1.29 -0.32 -14.18
C ILE A 176 2.60 0.30 -13.71
N ASP A 177 3.60 -0.54 -13.45
CA ASP A 177 4.91 -0.13 -12.94
C ASP A 177 4.79 0.73 -11.65
N ASN A 178 3.88 0.35 -10.75
CA ASN A 178 3.54 1.04 -9.50
C ASN A 178 2.89 2.42 -9.69
N ASN A 179 2.36 2.73 -10.89
CA ASN A 179 1.86 4.05 -11.26
C ASN A 179 2.91 5.16 -11.01
N CYS A 180 4.17 4.83 -11.23
CA CYS A 180 5.31 5.72 -11.03
C CYS A 180 6.08 5.88 -12.34
N PHE A 181 6.54 7.09 -12.64
CA PHE A 181 7.46 7.36 -13.72
C PHE A 181 8.61 8.26 -13.27
N TYR A 182 9.65 8.30 -14.10
CA TYR A 182 10.87 9.06 -13.82
C TYR A 182 11.10 10.12 -14.89
N ALA A 183 11.61 11.26 -14.48
CA ALA A 183 12.12 12.32 -15.33
C ALA A 183 13.40 12.87 -14.72
N GLU A 184 14.17 13.61 -15.51
CA GLU A 184 15.40 14.24 -15.03
C GLU A 184 15.42 15.72 -15.40
N LEU A 185 15.91 16.55 -14.48
CA LEU A 185 16.27 17.93 -14.77
C LEU A 185 17.78 18.01 -14.96
N ASP A 186 18.22 18.49 -16.12
CA ASP A 186 19.59 18.91 -16.33
C ASP A 186 19.73 20.36 -15.87
N ALA A 187 20.26 20.51 -14.67
CA ALA A 187 20.53 21.78 -14.01
C ALA A 187 22.02 22.13 -14.01
N ASN A 188 22.80 21.65 -14.98
CA ASN A 188 24.22 22.00 -15.14
C ASN A 188 24.42 23.13 -16.18
N GLN A 189 23.60 24.18 -16.09
CA GLN A 189 23.69 25.36 -16.96
C GLN A 189 24.11 26.60 -16.14
N PRO A 190 24.49 27.72 -16.79
CA PRO A 190 24.74 28.98 -16.10
C PRO A 190 23.55 29.47 -15.26
N VAL A 191 23.84 30.28 -14.23
CA VAL A 191 22.81 30.95 -13.41
C VAL A 191 21.96 31.85 -14.31
N GLY A 192 20.63 31.85 -14.10
CA GLY A 192 19.63 32.56 -14.89
C GLY A 192 19.05 31.76 -16.06
N GLU A 193 19.73 30.69 -16.50
CA GLU A 193 19.22 29.82 -17.55
C GLU A 193 18.12 28.88 -17.04
N THR A 194 17.30 28.38 -17.97
CA THR A 194 16.27 27.38 -17.67
C THR A 194 16.85 25.96 -17.70
N VAL A 195 16.41 25.10 -16.78
CA VAL A 195 16.78 23.68 -16.78
C VAL A 195 16.21 22.97 -18.02
N LYS A 196 16.92 21.96 -18.50
CA LYS A 196 16.40 21.07 -19.54
C LYS A 196 15.68 19.88 -18.89
N ILE A 197 14.44 19.65 -19.29
CA ILE A 197 13.61 18.54 -18.78
C ILE A 197 13.75 17.35 -19.74
N ASN A 198 14.18 16.21 -19.20
CA ASN A 198 14.30 14.96 -19.95
C ASN A 198 13.30 13.93 -19.42
N VAL A 199 12.36 13.52 -20.28
CA VAL A 199 11.40 12.45 -19.98
C VAL A 199 11.66 11.26 -20.91
N PRO A 200 11.90 10.06 -20.39
CA PRO A 200 12.04 8.86 -21.21
C PRO A 200 10.78 8.58 -22.06
N VAL A 201 10.98 8.32 -23.35
CA VAL A 201 9.92 8.21 -24.36
C VAL A 201 8.87 7.13 -24.07
N GLN A 202 9.24 6.11 -23.28
CA GLN A 202 8.34 5.03 -22.90
C GLN A 202 7.15 5.51 -22.06
N PHE A 203 7.29 6.61 -21.32
CA PHE A 203 6.23 7.12 -20.47
C PHE A 203 5.26 8.00 -21.30
N PRO A 204 3.96 7.67 -21.36
CA PRO A 204 2.96 8.48 -22.07
C PRO A 204 2.49 9.67 -21.21
N ILE A 205 3.43 10.52 -20.81
CA ILE A 205 3.18 11.67 -19.94
C ILE A 205 3.82 12.93 -20.52
N GLN A 206 3.45 14.10 -20.00
CA GLN A 206 4.09 15.36 -20.37
C GLN A 206 4.63 16.06 -19.12
N VAL A 207 5.94 16.35 -19.08
CA VAL A 207 6.52 17.27 -18.10
C VAL A 207 6.95 18.53 -18.83
N PHE A 208 6.53 19.69 -18.34
CA PHE A 208 6.81 20.98 -18.94
C PHE A 208 6.98 22.05 -17.86
N GLY A 209 7.41 23.25 -18.23
CA GLY A 209 7.52 24.37 -17.30
C GLY A 209 8.81 25.15 -17.47
N GLN A 210 9.01 26.10 -16.55
CA GLN A 210 10.19 26.95 -16.48
C GLN A 210 10.72 26.87 -15.06
N VAL A 211 11.90 26.28 -14.93
CA VAL A 211 12.67 26.21 -13.69
C VAL A 211 14.02 26.84 -14.00
N TYR A 212 14.40 27.85 -13.21
CA TYR A 212 15.63 28.61 -13.45
C TYR A 212 16.75 28.15 -12.53
N ILE A 213 17.99 28.29 -12.99
CA ILE A 213 19.16 28.00 -12.17
C ILE A 213 19.53 29.23 -11.36
N VAL A 214 19.65 29.04 -10.05
CA VAL A 214 20.02 30.11 -9.11
C VAL A 214 21.41 29.86 -8.52
N ASP A 215 22.02 30.92 -8.00
CA ASP A 215 23.27 30.81 -7.24
C ASP A 215 23.05 30.28 -5.82
N GLN A 216 24.12 30.09 -5.06
CA GLN A 216 24.05 29.56 -3.70
C GLN A 216 23.40 30.52 -2.68
N GLN A 217 23.40 31.83 -2.94
CA GLN A 217 22.82 32.82 -2.03
C GLN A 217 21.29 32.81 -2.14
N GLU A 218 20.76 32.61 -3.34
CA GLU A 218 19.32 32.52 -3.60
C GLU A 218 18.76 31.09 -3.40
N ALA A 219 19.60 30.06 -3.53
CA ALA A 219 19.20 28.65 -3.39
C ALA A 219 18.43 28.32 -2.10
N GLY A 220 18.73 29.01 -0.99
CA GLY A 220 18.05 28.79 0.30
C GLY A 220 16.58 29.26 0.34
N TYR A 221 16.20 30.18 -0.54
CA TYR A 221 14.81 30.70 -0.66
C TYR A 221 14.03 30.00 -1.76
N CYS A 222 14.73 29.23 -2.58
CA CYS A 222 14.22 28.62 -3.77
C CYS A 222 13.33 27.41 -3.46
N GLN A 223 12.21 27.29 -4.18
CA GLN A 223 11.38 26.09 -4.18
C GLN A 223 11.36 25.47 -5.58
N LEU A 224 11.32 24.14 -5.62
CA LEU A 224 11.13 23.36 -6.83
C LEU A 224 9.80 22.61 -6.71
N ASP A 225 8.79 23.15 -7.39
CA ASP A 225 7.42 22.67 -7.27
C ASP A 225 6.98 21.88 -8.50
N VAL A 226 5.97 21.04 -8.30
CA VAL A 226 5.21 20.40 -9.37
C VAL A 226 3.73 20.70 -9.23
N VAL A 227 3.10 21.11 -10.33
CA VAL A 227 1.67 21.32 -10.44
C VAL A 227 1.10 20.32 -11.43
N VAL A 228 0.10 19.57 -10.98
CA VAL A 228 -0.61 18.58 -11.81
C VAL A 228 -1.67 19.27 -12.65
N HIS A 229 -1.72 18.90 -13.92
CA HIS A 229 -2.77 19.23 -14.88
C HIS A 229 -3.39 17.93 -15.42
N ASP A 230 -4.57 18.05 -16.02
CA ASP A 230 -5.31 16.90 -16.57
C ASP A 230 -4.49 16.09 -17.59
N ASN A 231 -4.86 14.81 -17.76
CA ASN A 231 -4.24 13.87 -18.71
C ASN A 231 -2.75 13.62 -18.44
N ASN A 232 -2.38 13.46 -17.16
CA ASN A 232 -1.00 13.19 -16.73
C ASN A 232 0.02 14.22 -17.25
N ARG A 233 -0.32 15.50 -17.10
CA ARG A 233 0.53 16.64 -17.45
C ARG A 233 1.07 17.28 -16.18
N TYR A 234 2.39 17.49 -16.12
CA TYR A 234 3.10 17.94 -14.92
C TYR A 234 3.87 19.22 -15.24
N GLN A 235 3.51 20.31 -14.59
CA GLN A 235 4.22 21.58 -14.71
C GLN A 235 5.23 21.72 -13.58
N VAL A 236 6.53 21.72 -13.88
CA VAL A 236 7.58 22.07 -12.92
C VAL A 236 7.78 23.59 -12.87
N LYS A 237 7.97 24.14 -11.66
CA LYS A 237 8.08 25.58 -11.43
C LYS A 237 9.14 25.91 -10.38
N GLY A 238 9.60 27.15 -10.42
CA GLY A 238 10.50 27.71 -9.41
C GLY A 238 11.93 27.69 -9.88
N CYS A 239 12.84 27.21 -9.05
CA CYS A 239 14.27 27.25 -9.33
C CYS A 239 15.00 26.05 -8.74
N ILE A 240 16.29 25.94 -9.04
CA ILE A 240 17.18 24.97 -8.42
C ILE A 240 18.62 25.52 -8.43
N ALA A 241 19.40 25.24 -7.40
CA ALA A 241 20.83 25.49 -7.46
C ALA A 241 21.49 24.67 -8.58
N ARG A 242 22.54 25.20 -9.21
CA ARG A 242 23.29 24.45 -10.23
C ARG A 242 23.72 23.08 -9.70
N GLN A 243 23.45 22.02 -10.48
CA GLN A 243 23.81 20.64 -10.15
C GLN A 243 24.92 20.13 -11.09
N SER A 244 25.83 19.31 -10.57
CA SER A 244 26.86 18.64 -11.38
C SER A 244 26.40 17.30 -11.98
N LYS A 245 25.21 16.83 -11.58
CA LYS A 245 24.57 15.60 -12.05
C LYS A 245 23.09 15.87 -12.35
N PRO A 246 22.46 15.07 -13.23
CA PRO A 246 21.02 15.14 -13.43
C PRO A 246 20.25 15.01 -12.12
N PHE A 247 19.27 15.88 -11.92
CA PHE A 247 18.39 15.85 -10.76
C PHE A 247 17.19 14.95 -11.09
N GLY A 248 17.16 13.76 -10.47
CA GLY A 248 16.10 12.78 -10.69
C GLY A 248 14.78 13.19 -10.05
N LEU A 249 13.70 13.10 -10.82
CA LEU A 249 12.33 13.27 -10.38
C LEU A 249 11.60 11.94 -10.48
N SER A 250 10.80 11.63 -9.46
CA SER A 250 10.01 10.40 -9.39
C SER A 250 8.57 10.77 -9.06
N PHE A 251 7.72 10.75 -10.09
CA PHE A 251 6.35 11.25 -10.00
C PHE A 251 5.30 10.15 -10.10
N ALA A 252 4.27 10.29 -9.28
CA ALA A 252 3.05 9.49 -9.33
C ALA A 252 2.20 9.88 -10.55
N VAL A 253 1.77 8.86 -11.31
CA VAL A 253 0.72 8.95 -12.32
C VAL A 253 -0.58 9.40 -11.64
N GLN A 254 -1.26 10.41 -12.22
CA GLN A 254 -2.42 11.05 -11.58
C GLN A 254 -3.76 10.56 -12.13
N ASP A 255 -3.79 10.19 -13.41
CA ASP A 255 -4.88 9.54 -14.12
C ASP A 255 -4.41 8.17 -14.64
N PRO A 256 -4.51 7.12 -13.81
CA PRO A 256 -4.01 5.78 -14.15
C PRO A 256 -4.74 5.14 -15.34
N ASP A 257 -6.01 5.48 -15.57
CA ASP A 257 -6.79 4.89 -16.66
C ASP A 257 -6.34 5.47 -18.02
N ALA A 258 -6.13 6.78 -18.11
CA ALA A 258 -5.55 7.40 -19.30
C ALA A 258 -4.12 6.90 -19.56
N TYR A 259 -3.33 6.71 -18.50
CA TYR A 259 -1.98 6.16 -18.58
C TYR A 259 -1.98 4.72 -19.12
N ALA A 260 -2.85 3.86 -18.57
CA ALA A 260 -2.99 2.47 -19.00
C ALA A 260 -3.46 2.38 -20.45
N ALA A 261 -4.47 3.16 -20.85
CA ALA A 261 -4.94 3.22 -22.23
C ALA A 261 -3.82 3.60 -23.20
N ALA A 262 -2.99 4.59 -22.86
CA ALA A 262 -1.89 5.02 -23.70
C ALA A 262 -0.80 3.95 -23.81
N ILE A 263 -0.48 3.23 -22.72
CA ILE A 263 0.43 2.09 -22.77
C ILE A 263 -0.13 0.97 -23.65
N ILE A 264 -1.40 0.59 -23.48
CA ILE A 264 -2.04 -0.48 -24.27
C ILE A 264 -1.97 -0.14 -25.76
N GLN A 265 -2.35 1.07 -26.16
CA GLN A 265 -2.30 1.51 -27.56
C GLN A 265 -0.87 1.44 -28.14
N ARG A 266 0.14 1.90 -27.38
CA ARG A 266 1.55 1.79 -27.78
C ARG A 266 1.99 0.33 -27.93
N GLN A 267 1.56 -0.54 -27.03
CA GLN A 267 1.91 -1.95 -27.04
C GLN A 267 1.20 -2.73 -28.17
N LEU A 268 -0.08 -2.45 -28.43
CA LEU A 268 -0.80 -2.99 -29.61
C LEU A 268 -0.09 -2.60 -30.91
N LYS A 269 0.28 -1.32 -31.05
CA LYS A 269 1.06 -0.85 -32.21
C LYS A 269 2.40 -1.57 -32.33
N ARG A 270 3.13 -1.75 -31.22
CA ARG A 270 4.40 -2.48 -31.18
C ARG A 270 4.24 -3.96 -31.54
N LEU A 271 3.13 -4.58 -31.16
CA LEU A 271 2.77 -5.95 -31.53
C LEU A 271 2.35 -6.06 -33.00
N GLY A 272 2.09 -4.95 -33.69
CA GLY A 272 1.57 -4.94 -35.05
C GLY A 272 0.08 -5.30 -35.12
N ILE A 273 -0.66 -5.05 -34.03
CA ILE A 273 -2.13 -5.17 -34.01
C ILE A 273 -2.71 -3.81 -34.39
N GLU A 274 -3.38 -3.74 -35.52
CA GLU A 274 -4.06 -2.52 -35.98
C GLU A 274 -5.25 -2.21 -35.07
N PHE A 275 -5.29 -0.97 -34.57
CA PHE A 275 -6.38 -0.45 -33.76
C PHE A 275 -6.62 1.01 -34.14
N THR A 276 -7.85 1.32 -34.55
CA THR A 276 -8.29 2.67 -34.95
C THR A 276 -9.55 3.14 -34.21
N GLY A 277 -10.05 2.33 -33.27
CA GLY A 277 -11.19 2.68 -32.42
C GLY A 277 -10.87 3.73 -31.37
N GLN A 278 -11.86 4.02 -30.53
CA GLN A 278 -11.75 4.96 -29.42
C GLN A 278 -11.44 4.23 -28.11
N VAL A 279 -10.90 4.98 -27.15
CA VAL A 279 -10.78 4.51 -25.76
C VAL A 279 -12.04 4.90 -25.00
N LYS A 280 -12.66 3.94 -24.31
CA LYS A 280 -13.87 4.16 -23.49
C LYS A 280 -13.69 3.60 -22.09
N GLN A 281 -14.31 4.28 -21.13
CA GLN A 281 -14.31 3.93 -19.71
C GLN A 281 -15.76 4.00 -19.18
N PRO A 282 -16.59 2.97 -19.41
CA PRO A 282 -18.02 3.02 -19.12
C PRO A 282 -18.36 2.96 -17.62
N GLN A 283 -17.38 2.91 -16.72
CA GLN A 283 -17.51 2.90 -15.25
C GLN A 283 -18.51 1.85 -14.73
N LYS A 284 -18.59 0.70 -15.41
CA LYS A 284 -19.45 -0.43 -15.08
C LYS A 284 -18.78 -1.74 -15.48
N PRO A 285 -19.10 -2.86 -14.80
CA PRO A 285 -18.55 -4.16 -15.16
C PRO A 285 -18.81 -4.50 -16.61
N GLN A 286 -17.77 -4.95 -17.30
CA GLN A 286 -17.86 -5.45 -18.66
C GLN A 286 -17.93 -6.98 -18.63
N GLN A 287 -18.71 -7.54 -19.56
CA GLN A 287 -18.81 -8.97 -19.77
C GLN A 287 -18.18 -9.31 -21.12
N GLY A 288 -17.59 -10.49 -21.21
CA GLY A 288 -16.99 -10.97 -22.45
C GLY A 288 -16.42 -12.37 -22.27
N GLN A 289 -16.17 -13.04 -23.39
CA GLN A 289 -15.33 -14.22 -23.40
C GLN A 289 -13.91 -13.80 -23.02
N LYS A 290 -13.33 -14.46 -22.03
CA LYS A 290 -11.94 -14.25 -21.63
C LYS A 290 -11.01 -14.76 -22.72
N LEU A 291 -10.26 -13.85 -23.34
CA LEU A 291 -9.27 -14.14 -24.38
C LEU A 291 -7.92 -14.51 -23.75
N ALA A 292 -7.51 -13.80 -22.70
CA ALA A 292 -6.28 -14.07 -21.97
C ALA A 292 -6.37 -13.49 -20.54
N GLN A 293 -5.51 -13.98 -19.64
CA GLN A 293 -5.36 -13.44 -18.29
C GLN A 293 -3.91 -13.42 -17.84
N HIS A 294 -3.59 -12.46 -16.99
CA HIS A 294 -2.40 -12.38 -16.18
C HIS A 294 -2.80 -12.49 -14.71
N LEU A 295 -2.06 -13.30 -13.95
CA LEU A 295 -2.23 -13.41 -12.50
C LEU A 295 -0.99 -12.87 -11.79
N SER A 296 -1.21 -12.03 -10.78
CA SER A 296 -0.14 -11.50 -9.93
C SER A 296 0.59 -12.61 -9.19
N LYS A 297 1.65 -12.28 -8.46
CA LYS A 297 2.17 -13.18 -7.41
C LYS A 297 1.08 -13.48 -6.36
N PRO A 298 1.12 -14.66 -5.72
CA PRO A 298 0.13 -15.02 -4.71
C PRO A 298 0.25 -14.14 -3.46
N LEU A 299 -0.84 -14.04 -2.70
CA LEU A 299 -0.97 -13.18 -1.53
C LEU A 299 0.21 -13.24 -0.55
N PRO A 300 0.81 -14.41 -0.19
CA PRO A 300 1.94 -14.46 0.72
C PRO A 300 3.16 -13.66 0.24
N GLU A 301 3.43 -13.64 -1.06
CA GLU A 301 4.54 -12.86 -1.64
C GLU A 301 4.24 -11.36 -1.62
N LEU A 302 3.01 -10.98 -1.97
CA LEU A 302 2.55 -9.59 -1.90
C LEU A 302 2.63 -9.06 -0.46
N LEU A 303 2.14 -9.84 0.52
CA LEU A 303 2.22 -9.49 1.93
C LEU A 303 3.67 -9.45 2.43
N LYS A 304 4.55 -10.33 1.96
CA LYS A 304 5.99 -10.26 2.28
C LYS A 304 6.59 -8.96 1.79
N LYS A 305 6.34 -8.55 0.54
CA LYS A 305 6.80 -7.26 -0.01
C LYS A 305 6.21 -6.09 0.79
N MET A 306 4.89 -6.09 1.01
CA MET A 306 4.18 -5.08 1.81
C MET A 306 4.78 -4.91 3.21
N MET A 307 4.95 -6.00 3.96
CA MET A 307 5.42 -5.93 5.34
C MET A 307 6.92 -5.66 5.45
N LYS A 308 7.75 -6.12 4.49
CA LYS A 308 9.21 -5.91 4.53
C LYS A 308 9.65 -4.58 3.93
N LYS A 309 8.92 -4.05 2.95
CA LYS A 309 9.25 -2.81 2.24
C LYS A 309 8.29 -1.67 2.56
N SER A 310 7.29 -1.91 3.41
CA SER A 310 6.26 -0.94 3.76
C SER A 310 5.53 -0.39 2.53
N ASP A 311 5.24 -1.26 1.56
CA ASP A 311 4.64 -0.91 0.27
C ASP A 311 3.20 -0.40 0.44
N ASN A 312 2.94 0.85 0.09
CA ASN A 312 1.63 1.50 0.24
C ASN A 312 0.64 1.01 -0.82
N GLN A 313 1.10 0.85 -2.06
CA GLN A 313 0.26 0.42 -3.18
C GLN A 313 -0.30 -0.97 -2.93
N ILE A 314 0.53 -1.90 -2.45
CA ILE A 314 0.06 -3.26 -2.09
C ILE A 314 -0.95 -3.20 -0.94
N ALA A 315 -0.69 -2.38 0.08
CA ALA A 315 -1.57 -2.29 1.24
C ALA A 315 -2.97 -1.79 0.86
N ASP A 316 -3.06 -0.70 0.10
CA ASP A 316 -4.35 -0.11 -0.24
C ASP A 316 -5.08 -0.86 -1.36
N ALA A 317 -4.35 -1.49 -2.28
CA ALA A 317 -4.93 -2.44 -3.24
C ALA A 317 -5.58 -3.63 -2.51
N LEU A 318 -4.86 -4.27 -1.59
CA LEU A 318 -5.41 -5.38 -0.78
C LEU A 318 -6.56 -4.93 0.11
N PHE A 319 -6.49 -3.73 0.67
CA PHE A 319 -7.55 -3.16 1.51
C PHE A 319 -8.89 -3.05 0.75
N ARG A 320 -8.86 -2.55 -0.49
CA ARG A 320 -10.06 -2.50 -1.34
C ARG A 320 -10.43 -3.86 -1.91
N ALA A 321 -9.46 -4.71 -2.25
CA ALA A 321 -9.72 -6.08 -2.71
C ALA A 321 -10.44 -6.93 -1.64
N VAL A 322 -10.07 -6.77 -0.36
CA VAL A 322 -10.77 -7.37 0.78
C VAL A 322 -12.24 -6.95 0.78
N ALA A 323 -12.53 -5.65 0.64
CA ALA A 323 -13.91 -5.17 0.60
C ALA A 323 -14.69 -5.68 -0.61
N TYR A 324 -14.08 -5.68 -1.80
CA TYR A 324 -14.71 -6.20 -3.01
C TYR A 324 -15.09 -7.68 -2.83
N ASN A 325 -14.16 -8.49 -2.32
CA ASN A 325 -14.38 -9.92 -2.13
C ASN A 325 -15.34 -10.24 -0.98
N TYR A 326 -15.37 -9.41 0.06
CA TYR A 326 -16.24 -9.60 1.23
C TYR A 326 -17.69 -9.18 0.94
N TYR A 327 -17.90 -8.03 0.28
CA TYR A 327 -19.22 -7.48 0.02
C TYR A 327 -19.77 -7.77 -1.38
N LYS A 328 -18.96 -8.36 -2.28
CA LYS A 328 -19.32 -8.69 -3.67
C LYS A 328 -19.85 -7.48 -4.45
N ARG A 329 -19.18 -6.34 -4.32
CA ARG A 329 -19.52 -5.07 -4.96
C ARG A 329 -18.29 -4.19 -5.17
N PRO A 330 -18.34 -3.20 -6.10
CA PRO A 330 -17.25 -2.24 -6.28
C PRO A 330 -16.82 -1.61 -4.96
N ALA A 331 -15.51 -1.60 -4.70
CA ALA A 331 -14.95 -1.22 -3.40
C ALA A 331 -14.41 0.21 -3.40
N SER A 332 -14.80 0.97 -2.39
CA SER A 332 -14.19 2.24 -2.00
C SER A 332 -13.32 2.05 -0.75
N PHE A 333 -12.55 3.07 -0.37
CA PHE A 333 -11.83 3.07 0.91
C PHE A 333 -12.77 2.91 2.11
N GLN A 334 -13.96 3.52 2.07
CA GLN A 334 -14.95 3.40 3.14
C GLN A 334 -15.45 1.96 3.28
N LEU A 335 -15.68 1.26 2.17
CA LEU A 335 -16.01 -0.18 2.20
C LEU A 335 -14.82 -1.01 2.69
N GLY A 336 -13.59 -0.64 2.33
CA GLY A 336 -12.35 -1.18 2.89
C GLY A 336 -12.33 -1.13 4.42
N THR A 337 -12.60 0.04 5.00
CA THR A 337 -12.67 0.24 6.45
C THR A 337 -13.70 -0.67 7.09
N LEU A 338 -14.91 -0.73 6.52
CA LEU A 338 -16.00 -1.55 7.04
C LEU A 338 -15.66 -3.04 6.98
N ALA A 339 -15.08 -3.51 5.88
CA ALA A 339 -14.68 -4.91 5.71
C ALA A 339 -13.60 -5.31 6.70
N VAL A 340 -12.50 -4.55 6.79
CA VAL A 340 -11.39 -4.83 7.71
C VAL A 340 -11.87 -4.82 9.16
N LYS A 341 -12.65 -3.82 9.57
CA LYS A 341 -13.21 -3.77 10.94
C LYS A 341 -14.13 -4.97 11.20
N SER A 342 -15.03 -5.30 10.26
CA SER A 342 -15.98 -6.42 10.40
C SER A 342 -15.27 -7.77 10.53
N VAL A 343 -14.27 -8.03 9.69
CA VAL A 343 -13.50 -9.28 9.68
C VAL A 343 -12.72 -9.45 10.98
N LEU A 344 -12.05 -8.41 11.43
CA LEU A 344 -11.23 -8.48 12.63
C LEU A 344 -12.08 -8.49 13.91
N GLN A 345 -13.24 -7.83 13.93
CA GLN A 345 -14.20 -7.94 15.04
C GLN A 345 -14.70 -9.36 15.23
N LYS A 346 -14.94 -10.11 14.15
CA LYS A 346 -15.29 -11.54 14.23
C LYS A 346 -14.19 -12.40 14.84
N GLN A 347 -12.93 -11.94 14.81
CA GLN A 347 -11.81 -12.58 15.50
C GLN A 347 -11.61 -12.08 16.93
N GLY A 348 -12.51 -11.24 17.47
CA GLY A 348 -12.43 -10.73 18.84
C GLY A 348 -11.71 -9.38 18.99
N ILE A 349 -11.33 -8.72 17.89
CA ILE A 349 -10.71 -7.39 17.94
C ILE A 349 -11.75 -6.31 18.23
N LYS A 350 -11.53 -5.54 19.30
CA LYS A 350 -12.39 -4.42 19.67
C LYS A 350 -11.77 -3.11 19.19
N PHE A 351 -12.33 -2.50 18.15
CA PHE A 351 -11.86 -1.19 17.67
C PHE A 351 -12.37 -0.01 18.49
N GLY A 352 -13.54 -0.13 19.15
CA GLY A 352 -14.21 1.02 19.77
C GLY A 352 -14.33 2.17 18.77
N ASN A 353 -13.88 3.36 19.20
CA ASN A 353 -13.91 4.58 18.39
C ASN A 353 -12.70 4.73 17.45
N SER A 354 -11.94 3.65 17.21
CA SER A 354 -10.78 3.74 16.32
C SER A 354 -11.21 4.03 14.88
N ILE A 355 -10.46 4.93 14.24
CA ILE A 355 -10.67 5.37 12.86
C ILE A 355 -9.61 4.70 11.98
N LEU A 356 -10.03 3.84 11.07
CA LEU A 356 -9.19 3.31 10.00
C LEU A 356 -9.72 3.92 8.71
N ALA A 357 -8.89 4.60 7.93
CA ALA A 357 -9.33 5.23 6.67
C ALA A 357 -8.73 4.57 5.43
N ASP A 358 -7.59 3.89 5.58
CA ASP A 358 -6.85 3.24 4.52
C ASP A 358 -6.18 1.96 5.05
N GLY A 359 -5.54 1.21 4.13
CA GLY A 359 -4.79 0.01 4.44
C GLY A 359 -3.30 0.28 4.70
N SER A 360 -2.77 1.38 4.16
CA SER A 360 -1.35 1.74 4.23
C SER A 360 -0.94 2.47 5.50
N GLY A 361 -1.87 3.15 6.18
CA GLY A 361 -1.58 4.01 7.33
C GLY A 361 -1.00 5.37 6.96
N PHE A 362 -1.23 5.82 5.73
CA PHE A 362 -0.69 7.06 5.19
C PHE A 362 -1.45 8.31 5.73
N LEU A 363 -2.69 8.13 6.17
CA LEU A 363 -3.50 9.18 6.77
C LEU A 363 -2.89 9.78 8.07
N VAL A 364 -2.88 11.12 8.16
CA VAL A 364 -2.48 11.95 9.33
C VAL A 364 -3.51 11.95 10.48
N ILE A 365 -4.60 11.21 10.33
CA ILE A 365 -5.71 11.06 11.28
C ILE A 365 -6.14 9.58 11.33
N ILE A 366 -5.27 8.71 11.80
CA ILE A 366 -5.68 7.39 12.28
C ILE A 366 -5.55 7.38 13.79
N TRP A 367 -6.66 7.13 14.44
CA TRP A 367 -6.71 6.98 15.88
C TRP A 367 -6.90 5.50 16.15
N LEU A 368 -5.81 4.79 16.44
CA LEU A 368 -5.87 3.42 16.91
C LEU A 368 -5.52 3.38 18.37
N HIS A 369 -6.40 2.77 19.16
CA HIS A 369 -6.06 2.42 20.52
C HIS A 369 -5.03 1.28 20.42
N ARG A 370 -3.87 1.37 21.09
CA ARG A 370 -2.88 0.29 21.00
C ARG A 370 -3.39 -1.03 21.56
N LYS A 371 -4.40 -1.03 22.46
CA LYS A 371 -5.06 -2.26 22.92
C LYS A 371 -5.69 -3.06 21.77
N PRO A 372 -6.40 -2.49 20.77
CA PRO A 372 -6.76 -3.22 19.55
C PRO A 372 -5.57 -3.75 18.74
N CYS A 373 -4.49 -2.97 18.54
CA CYS A 373 -3.25 -3.46 17.90
C CYS A 373 -2.57 -4.60 18.68
N PHE A 374 -2.85 -4.68 19.97
CA PHE A 374 -2.26 -5.63 20.91
C PHE A 374 -3.15 -6.86 21.17
N LEU A 375 -4.47 -6.66 21.20
CA LEU A 375 -5.50 -7.70 21.14
C LEU A 375 -5.42 -8.45 19.81
N PHE A 376 -4.97 -7.78 18.75
CA PHE A 376 -4.63 -8.40 17.45
C PHE A 376 -3.69 -9.59 17.61
N TRP A 377 -2.64 -9.45 18.41
CA TRP A 377 -1.68 -10.53 18.65
C TRP A 377 -2.17 -11.57 19.66
N ASN A 378 -3.16 -11.25 20.50
CA ASN A 378 -3.69 -12.16 21.54
C ASN A 378 -4.85 -13.04 21.06
N THR A 379 -5.60 -12.62 20.04
CA THR A 379 -6.85 -13.29 19.62
C THR A 379 -6.69 -14.14 18.37
N LEU A 380 -5.60 -13.97 17.61
CA LEU A 380 -5.30 -14.87 16.50
C LEU A 380 -4.86 -16.24 17.05
N PRO A 381 -5.58 -17.34 16.78
CA PRO A 381 -5.09 -18.67 17.11
C PRO A 381 -3.77 -18.84 16.39
N LYS A 382 -2.70 -19.24 17.12
CA LYS A 382 -1.31 -19.42 16.66
C LYS A 382 -1.21 -19.67 15.15
N MET A 383 -1.30 -18.62 14.34
CA MET A 383 -1.01 -18.71 12.92
C MET A 383 0.49 -18.86 12.94
N LYS A 384 0.98 -20.07 12.66
CA LYS A 384 2.38 -20.29 12.34
C LYS A 384 2.66 -19.49 11.07
N ILE A 385 2.99 -18.21 11.24
CA ILE A 385 3.67 -17.42 10.23
C ILE A 385 5.09 -17.99 10.23
N ASN A 386 5.26 -19.13 9.55
CA ASN A 386 6.57 -19.69 9.28
C ASN A 386 7.27 -18.73 8.33
N TYR A 387 8.15 -17.88 8.86
CA TYR A 387 9.18 -17.25 8.07
C TYR A 387 10.26 -18.29 7.82
N THR A 388 10.21 -18.95 6.66
CA THR A 388 11.39 -19.55 6.02
C THR A 388 11.85 -18.64 4.89
#